data_AF-A0A9D3XFS2-F1
#
_entry.id   AF-A0A9D3XFS2-F1
#
_cell.length_a   1.000
_cell.length_b   1.000
_cell.length_c   1.000
_cell.angle_alpha   90.00
_cell.angle_beta   90.00
_cell.angle_gamma   90.00
#
_symmetry.space_group_name_H-M   'P 1'
#
loop_
_entity.id
_entity.type
_entity.pdbx_description
1 polymer ?
#
loop_
_entity_poly.entity_id
_entity_poly.type
_entity_poly.pdbx_seq_one_letter_code
_entity_poly.pdbx_strand_id
1 'polypeptide(L)'
;MYGDEAEQWWMEIPAMVQSLDGHSTFSLDQTTWEHKLLEFLRKTLGRSKEGGWSQDVSQELGRQMGSYANASVEKAFLYKALGTALAMSKVVASVTEQFRKLLRMADYLNGAETECLGSCLQLCARDQLDATLRALGDFEEEMAEGENSWHLRKALTPRDRDRVKSALLLFYSSAAAQALPQQLLPQLADKIVPKILHHYSTGSQALGLNARHMVTSSECDPTVSPGAHAARAGALREGWGWARLWAAGSQAQSQPWGCWCMGLVYAAVP
;
A
#
# COMPACT_ATOMS: atom_id res chain seq x y z
N MET A 1 -25.38 14.95 24.07
CA MET A 1 -23.91 15.07 24.13
C MET A 1 -23.35 14.89 22.73
N TYR A 2 -23.18 15.99 21.98
CA TYR A 2 -22.51 16.03 20.67
C TYR A 2 -21.10 16.67 20.76
N GLY A 3 -20.55 16.81 21.97
CA GLY A 3 -19.51 17.80 22.30
C GLY A 3 -18.17 17.60 21.60
N ASP A 4 -17.57 16.41 21.67
CA ASP A 4 -16.16 16.25 21.28
C ASP A 4 -15.93 16.25 19.75
N GLU A 5 -16.89 15.76 18.96
CA GLU A 5 -16.81 15.81 17.49
C GLU A 5 -17.09 17.23 16.97
N ALA A 6 -18.11 17.89 17.50
CA ALA A 6 -18.48 19.24 17.11
C ALA A 6 -17.41 20.27 17.51
N GLU A 7 -16.80 20.13 18.69
CA GLU A 7 -15.69 20.99 19.13
C GLU A 7 -14.46 20.84 18.23
N GLN A 8 -14.13 19.62 17.80
CA GLN A 8 -13.03 19.39 16.86
C GLN A 8 -13.27 20.09 15.53
N TRP A 9 -14.45 19.90 14.94
CA TRP A 9 -14.81 20.50 13.67
C TRP A 9 -14.80 22.03 13.74
N TRP A 10 -15.24 22.59 14.87
CA TRP A 10 -15.27 24.03 15.11
C TRP A 10 -13.86 24.66 15.09
N MET A 11 -12.84 23.90 15.46
CA MET A 11 -11.45 24.35 15.45
C MET A 11 -10.74 24.04 14.13
N GLU A 12 -10.90 22.82 13.59
CA GLU A 12 -10.13 22.36 12.43
C GLU A 12 -10.67 22.92 11.10
N ILE A 13 -11.99 23.00 10.91
CA ILE A 13 -12.57 23.47 9.64
C ILE A 13 -12.17 24.92 9.33
N PRO A 14 -12.30 25.90 10.25
CA PRO A 14 -11.89 27.27 9.94
C PRO A 14 -10.39 27.39 9.66
N ALA A 15 -9.54 26.67 10.40
CA ALA A 15 -8.09 26.68 10.17
C ALA A 15 -7.72 26.09 8.80
N MET A 16 -8.44 25.05 8.38
CA MET A 16 -8.29 24.45 7.07
C MET A 16 -8.75 25.43 5.97
N VAL A 17 -9.94 26.03 6.10
CA VAL A 17 -10.45 27.04 5.16
C VAL A 17 -9.50 28.23 5.05
N GLN A 18 -8.99 28.74 6.18
CA GLN A 18 -8.04 29.84 6.20
C GLN A 18 -6.74 29.51 5.45
N SER A 19 -6.31 28.24 5.43
CA SER A 19 -5.12 27.85 4.66
C SER A 19 -5.32 27.89 3.15
N LEU A 20 -6.57 28.03 2.68
CA LEU A 20 -6.90 28.28 1.28
C LEU A 20 -6.90 29.79 0.95
N ASP A 21 -7.05 30.66 1.96
CA ASP A 21 -7.10 32.10 1.74
C ASP A 21 -5.79 32.61 1.10
N GLY A 22 -5.93 33.41 0.05
CA GLY A 22 -4.81 33.99 -0.67
C GLY A 22 -4.02 33.01 -1.55
N HIS A 23 -4.41 31.73 -1.61
CA HIS A 23 -3.79 30.74 -2.48
C HIS A 23 -4.66 30.51 -3.72
N SER A 24 -4.02 30.54 -4.89
CA SER A 24 -4.60 30.07 -6.15
C SER A 24 -4.38 28.56 -6.29
N THR A 25 -4.99 27.95 -7.30
CA THR A 25 -4.72 26.55 -7.68
C THR A 25 -3.24 26.27 -7.95
N PHE A 26 -2.44 27.29 -8.25
CA PHE A 26 -1.01 27.17 -8.55
C PHE A 26 -0.10 27.44 -7.36
N SER A 27 -0.58 28.13 -6.33
CA SER A 27 0.22 28.47 -5.14
C SER A 27 -0.11 27.60 -3.93
N LEU A 28 -1.22 26.88 -3.95
CA LEU A 28 -1.55 25.92 -2.90
C LEU A 28 -0.63 24.71 -2.96
N ASP A 29 0.06 24.42 -1.86
CA ASP A 29 0.73 23.13 -1.69
C ASP A 29 -0.33 22.02 -1.52
N GLN A 30 -0.68 21.41 -2.65
CA GLN A 30 -1.67 20.34 -2.72
C GLN A 30 -1.32 19.17 -1.81
N THR A 31 -0.04 18.80 -1.68
CA THR A 31 0.36 17.64 -0.87
C THR A 31 0.12 17.90 0.61
N THR A 32 0.51 19.09 1.08
CA THR A 32 0.25 19.49 2.46
C THR A 32 -1.25 19.62 2.74
N TRP A 33 -2.01 20.16 1.78
CA TRP A 33 -3.46 20.29 1.91
C TRP A 33 -4.17 18.93 1.98
N GLU A 34 -3.83 18.00 1.08
CA GLU A 34 -4.36 16.64 1.10
C GLU A 34 -4.04 15.95 2.43
N HIS A 35 -2.82 16.12 2.96
CA HIS A 35 -2.45 15.55 4.25
C HIS A 35 -3.35 16.05 5.38
N LYS A 36 -3.64 17.36 5.44
CA LYS A 36 -4.57 17.93 6.42
C LYS A 36 -5.97 17.36 6.29
N LEU A 37 -6.47 17.20 5.07
CA LEU A 37 -7.78 16.59 4.81
C LEU A 37 -7.86 15.12 5.28
N LEU A 38 -6.83 14.33 4.99
CA LEU A 38 -6.76 12.93 5.41
C LEU A 38 -6.65 12.82 6.95
N GLU A 39 -5.90 13.70 7.59
CA GLU A 39 -5.79 13.75 9.05
C GLU A 39 -7.14 14.12 9.70
N PHE A 40 -7.82 15.15 9.18
CA PHE A 40 -9.15 15.55 9.62
C PHE A 40 -10.16 14.40 9.49
N LEU A 41 -10.15 13.70 8.34
CA LEU A 41 -10.98 12.51 8.11
C LEU A 41 -10.68 11.41 9.12
N ARG A 42 -9.40 11.09 9.34
CA ARG A 42 -8.97 10.06 10.30
C ARG A 42 -9.48 10.37 11.72
N LYS A 43 -9.29 11.61 12.18
CA LYS A 43 -9.75 12.04 13.52
C LYS A 43 -11.28 11.96 13.64
N THR A 44 -11.99 12.47 12.64
CA THR A 44 -13.46 12.43 12.60
C THR A 44 -13.98 11.00 12.71
N LEU A 45 -13.45 10.09 11.90
CA LEU A 45 -13.89 8.68 11.93
C LEU A 45 -13.44 7.95 13.20
N GLY A 46 -12.26 8.25 13.72
CA GLY A 46 -11.73 7.66 14.94
C GLY A 46 -12.51 8.00 16.21
N ARG A 47 -13.17 9.18 16.25
CA ARG A 47 -14.04 9.59 17.36
C ARG A 47 -15.44 9.00 17.29
N SER A 48 -15.87 8.54 16.12
CA SER A 48 -17.20 7.95 15.93
C SER A 48 -17.38 6.70 16.82
N LYS A 49 -18.36 6.77 17.72
CA LYS A 49 -18.57 5.71 18.72
C LYS A 49 -18.97 4.39 18.09
N GLU A 50 -19.82 4.43 17.07
CA GLU A 50 -20.47 3.23 16.51
C GLU A 50 -19.70 2.59 15.35
N GLY A 51 -18.66 3.23 14.82
CA GLY A 51 -17.91 2.71 13.66
C GLY A 51 -18.69 2.67 12.34
N GLY A 52 -20.03 2.82 12.36
CA GLY A 52 -20.89 2.86 11.17
C GLY A 52 -20.47 3.96 10.18
N TRP A 53 -20.04 5.12 10.68
CA TRP A 53 -19.57 6.22 9.82
C TRP A 53 -18.37 5.82 8.96
N SER A 54 -17.41 5.06 9.50
CA SER A 54 -16.26 4.61 8.70
C SER A 54 -16.69 3.69 7.56
N GLN A 55 -17.73 2.88 7.78
CA GLN A 55 -18.30 1.98 6.78
C GLN A 55 -19.10 2.77 5.73
N ASP A 56 -19.99 3.67 6.16
CA ASP A 56 -20.82 4.47 5.26
C ASP A 56 -19.96 5.37 4.36
N VAL A 57 -18.95 6.02 4.95
CA VAL A 57 -18.01 6.87 4.20
C VAL A 57 -17.17 6.04 3.23
N SER A 58 -16.65 4.88 3.64
CA SER A 58 -15.85 4.04 2.72
C SER A 58 -16.69 3.45 1.58
N GLN A 59 -17.95 3.10 1.82
CA GLN A 59 -18.87 2.66 0.76
C GLN A 59 -19.14 3.77 -0.25
N GLU A 60 -19.42 4.99 0.22
CA GLU A 60 -19.69 6.12 -0.67
C GLU A 60 -18.45 6.54 -1.47
N LEU A 61 -17.27 6.61 -0.83
CA LEU A 61 -16.00 6.86 -1.53
C LEU A 61 -15.73 5.80 -2.61
N GLY A 62 -15.96 4.53 -2.30
CA GLY A 62 -15.84 3.43 -3.26
C GLY A 62 -16.83 3.54 -4.43
N ARG A 63 -18.07 4.00 -4.17
CA ARG A 63 -19.10 4.21 -5.19
C ARG A 63 -18.73 5.33 -6.16
N GLN A 64 -18.14 6.41 -5.65
CA GLN A 64 -17.75 7.57 -6.44
C GLN A 64 -16.52 7.32 -7.35
N MET A 65 -15.70 6.30 -7.04
CA MET A 65 -14.45 6.02 -7.73
C MET A 65 -14.61 5.90 -9.27
N GLY A 66 -15.72 5.34 -9.74
CA GLY A 66 -16.00 5.16 -11.18
C GLY A 66 -16.37 6.44 -11.94
N SER A 67 -16.66 7.54 -11.22
CA SER A 67 -17.04 8.84 -11.82
C SER A 67 -15.84 9.68 -12.24
N TYR A 68 -14.62 9.29 -11.86
CA TYR A 68 -13.40 10.05 -12.11
C TYR A 68 -12.46 9.35 -13.09
N ALA A 69 -11.74 10.13 -13.91
CA ALA A 69 -10.77 9.58 -14.85
C ALA A 69 -9.60 8.92 -14.09
N ASN A 70 -9.06 7.81 -14.65
CA ASN A 70 -8.04 7.00 -13.97
C ASN A 70 -6.76 7.75 -13.58
N ALA A 71 -6.39 8.79 -14.31
CA ALA A 71 -5.19 9.61 -14.05
C ALA A 71 -5.51 10.98 -13.42
N SER A 72 -6.73 11.16 -12.89
CA SER A 72 -7.13 12.43 -12.26
C SER A 72 -6.61 12.54 -10.82
N VAL A 73 -6.28 13.75 -10.39
CA VAL A 73 -5.83 14.04 -9.02
C VAL A 73 -6.95 13.78 -8.00
N GLU A 74 -8.20 13.98 -8.41
CA GLU A 74 -9.38 13.70 -7.60
C GLU A 74 -9.53 12.20 -7.34
N LYS A 75 -9.37 11.34 -8.36
CA LYS A 75 -9.40 9.89 -8.16
C LYS A 75 -8.27 9.43 -7.24
N ALA A 76 -7.07 9.99 -7.41
CA ALA A 76 -5.93 9.69 -6.54
C ALA A 76 -6.21 10.06 -5.07
N PHE A 77 -6.78 11.24 -4.82
CA PHE A 77 -7.20 11.65 -3.48
C PHE A 77 -8.30 10.75 -2.92
N LEU A 78 -9.30 10.35 -3.74
CA LEU A 78 -10.35 9.43 -3.31
C LEU A 78 -9.81 8.07 -2.86
N TYR A 79 -8.81 7.52 -3.54
CA TYR A 79 -8.13 6.30 -3.10
C TYR A 79 -7.46 6.49 -1.73
N LYS A 80 -6.79 7.63 -1.50
CA LYS A 80 -6.18 7.93 -0.19
C LYS A 80 -7.23 8.10 0.91
N ALA A 81 -8.32 8.81 0.63
CA ALA A 81 -9.43 9.00 1.56
C ALA A 81 -10.10 7.67 1.91
N LEU A 82 -10.30 6.78 0.91
CA LEU A 82 -10.86 5.45 1.11
C LEU A 82 -9.95 4.59 1.99
N GLY A 83 -8.64 4.56 1.71
CA GLY A 83 -7.68 3.84 2.54
C GLY A 83 -7.66 4.34 3.99
N THR A 84 -7.78 5.65 4.19
CA THR A 84 -7.88 6.28 5.51
C THR A 84 -9.18 5.90 6.22
N ALA A 85 -10.32 5.89 5.52
CA ALA A 85 -11.60 5.51 6.09
C ALA A 85 -11.63 4.03 6.48
N LEU A 86 -11.10 3.15 5.64
CA LEU A 86 -10.98 1.72 5.90
C LEU A 86 -10.07 1.42 7.08
N ALA A 87 -8.97 2.16 7.24
CA ALA A 87 -8.08 2.05 8.40
C ALA A 87 -8.83 2.24 9.73
N MET A 88 -9.83 3.13 9.74
CA MET A 88 -10.65 3.48 10.91
C MET A 88 -11.84 2.54 11.13
N SER A 89 -12.05 1.56 10.26
CA SER A 89 -13.11 0.57 10.43
C SER A 89 -12.85 -0.35 11.61
N LYS A 90 -13.92 -0.66 12.34
CA LYS A 90 -13.92 -1.65 13.43
C LYS A 90 -14.28 -3.06 12.92
N VAL A 91 -14.66 -3.19 11.65
CA VAL A 91 -15.17 -4.43 11.06
C VAL A 91 -14.21 -4.92 9.98
N VAL A 92 -13.30 -5.83 10.37
CA VAL A 92 -12.28 -6.43 9.50
C VAL A 92 -12.89 -7.01 8.22
N ALA A 93 -14.01 -7.74 8.32
CA ALA A 93 -14.67 -8.35 7.18
C ALA A 93 -15.13 -7.33 6.13
N SER A 94 -15.59 -6.16 6.58
CA SER A 94 -15.99 -5.07 5.67
C SER A 94 -14.78 -4.47 4.96
N VAL A 95 -13.65 -4.34 5.65
CA VAL A 95 -12.40 -3.85 5.05
C VAL A 95 -11.90 -4.82 3.99
N THR A 96 -11.88 -6.12 4.33
CA THR A 96 -11.47 -7.18 3.42
C THR A 96 -12.34 -7.19 2.16
N GLU A 97 -13.67 -7.14 2.30
CA GLU A 97 -14.57 -7.14 1.14
C GLU A 97 -14.39 -5.90 0.26
N GLN A 98 -14.24 -4.73 0.86
CA GLN A 98 -14.05 -3.49 0.10
C GLN A 98 -12.73 -3.53 -0.70
N PHE A 99 -11.64 -4.02 -0.12
CA PHE A 99 -10.39 -4.19 -0.86
C PHE A 99 -10.49 -5.24 -1.96
N ARG A 100 -11.12 -6.38 -1.68
CA ARG A 100 -11.36 -7.43 -2.67
C ARG A 100 -12.11 -6.88 -3.87
N LYS A 101 -13.14 -6.06 -3.64
CA LYS A 101 -13.87 -5.35 -4.70
C LYS A 101 -12.97 -4.38 -5.49
N LEU A 102 -12.10 -3.61 -4.83
CA LEU A 102 -11.18 -2.69 -5.53
C LEU A 102 -10.17 -3.45 -6.40
N LEU A 103 -9.54 -4.50 -5.86
CA LEU A 103 -8.61 -5.38 -6.58
C LEU A 103 -9.30 -5.98 -7.81
N ARG A 104 -10.53 -6.47 -7.66
CA ARG A 104 -11.35 -6.98 -8.76
C ARG A 104 -11.72 -5.95 -9.82
N MET A 105 -11.71 -4.65 -9.53
CA MET A 105 -12.13 -3.62 -10.50
C MET A 105 -10.96 -2.84 -11.11
N ALA A 106 -9.75 -3.01 -10.58
CA ALA A 106 -8.60 -2.21 -10.97
C ALA A 106 -8.15 -2.50 -12.41
N ASP A 107 -7.87 -1.44 -13.17
CA ASP A 107 -7.15 -1.54 -14.44
C ASP A 107 -5.64 -1.67 -14.18
N TYR A 108 -5.17 -2.90 -14.01
CA TYR A 108 -3.74 -3.21 -13.87
C TYR A 108 -2.92 -2.86 -15.12
N LEU A 109 -3.55 -2.45 -16.23
CA LEU A 109 -2.83 -1.91 -17.38
C LEU A 109 -2.46 -0.44 -17.19
N ASN A 110 -3.15 0.24 -16.29
CA ASN A 110 -2.94 1.62 -15.95
C ASN A 110 -2.07 1.74 -14.69
N GLY A 111 -0.83 2.22 -14.89
CA GLY A 111 0.11 2.41 -13.79
C GLY A 111 -0.39 3.39 -12.73
N ALA A 112 -1.10 4.46 -13.13
CA ALA A 112 -1.66 5.43 -12.20
C ALA A 112 -2.77 4.82 -11.33
N GLU A 113 -3.63 3.96 -11.90
CA GLU A 113 -4.64 3.25 -11.11
C GLU A 113 -4.00 2.27 -10.12
N THR A 114 -2.97 1.55 -10.55
CA THR A 114 -2.23 0.61 -9.68
C THR A 114 -1.53 1.35 -8.54
N GLU A 115 -0.93 2.52 -8.80
CA GLU A 115 -0.30 3.37 -7.80
C GLU A 115 -1.31 3.94 -6.79
N CYS A 116 -2.46 4.40 -7.26
CA CYS A 116 -3.52 4.90 -6.39
C CYS A 116 -4.08 3.79 -5.49
N LEU A 117 -4.33 2.59 -6.05
CA LEU A 117 -4.75 1.43 -5.27
C LEU A 117 -3.69 1.02 -4.25
N GLY A 118 -2.41 1.07 -4.62
CA GLY A 118 -1.28 0.86 -3.71
C GLY A 118 -1.28 1.85 -2.54
N SER A 119 -1.52 3.13 -2.81
CA SER A 119 -1.62 4.18 -1.78
C SER A 119 -2.80 3.93 -0.82
N CYS A 120 -3.94 3.48 -1.34
CA CYS A 120 -5.09 3.09 -0.53
C CYS A 120 -4.76 1.92 0.41
N LEU A 121 -4.14 0.86 -0.12
CA LEU A 121 -3.70 -0.31 0.64
C LEU A 121 -2.67 0.06 1.72
N GLN A 122 -1.70 0.91 1.39
CA GLN A 122 -0.68 1.39 2.31
C GLN A 122 -1.28 2.11 3.53
N LEU A 123 -2.19 3.05 3.28
CA LEU A 123 -2.85 3.81 4.35
C LEU A 123 -3.68 2.91 5.27
N CYS A 124 -4.32 1.87 4.71
CA CYS A 124 -5.11 0.93 5.50
C CYS A 124 -4.27 -0.12 6.24
N ALA A 125 -3.22 -0.65 5.61
CA ALA A 125 -2.38 -1.71 6.18
C ALA A 125 -1.69 -1.30 7.48
N ARG A 126 -1.49 0.01 7.70
CA ARG A 126 -0.95 0.56 8.94
C ARG A 126 -1.74 0.14 10.18
N ASP A 127 -3.07 0.10 10.09
CA ASP A 127 -3.96 -0.22 11.21
C ASP A 127 -4.68 -1.57 10.99
N GLN A 128 -4.84 -2.01 9.74
CA GLN A 128 -5.65 -3.18 9.34
C GLN A 128 -4.86 -4.22 8.53
N LEU A 129 -3.59 -4.50 8.90
CA LEU A 129 -2.74 -5.44 8.16
C LEU A 129 -3.42 -6.80 7.88
N ASP A 130 -4.08 -7.39 8.88
CA ASP A 130 -4.73 -8.69 8.72
C ASP A 130 -5.86 -8.65 7.67
N ALA A 131 -6.67 -7.59 7.67
CA ALA A 131 -7.73 -7.40 6.69
C ALA A 131 -7.17 -7.25 5.26
N THR A 132 -6.07 -6.50 5.14
CA THR A 132 -5.36 -6.28 3.88
C THR A 132 -4.78 -7.59 3.34
N LEU A 133 -4.10 -8.40 4.18
CA LEU A 133 -3.52 -9.67 3.74
C LEU A 133 -4.58 -10.70 3.37
N ARG A 134 -5.72 -10.75 4.08
CA ARG A 134 -6.86 -11.57 3.68
C ARG A 134 -7.38 -11.17 2.30
N ALA A 135 -7.59 -9.88 2.06
CA ALA A 135 -8.10 -9.41 0.77
C ALA A 135 -7.17 -9.75 -0.41
N LEU A 136 -5.85 -9.65 -0.21
CA LEU A 136 -4.87 -10.04 -1.21
C LEU A 136 -4.89 -11.56 -1.45
N GLY A 137 -4.95 -12.36 -0.39
CA GLY A 137 -5.02 -13.82 -0.48
C GLY A 137 -6.29 -14.31 -1.17
N ASP A 138 -7.46 -13.80 -0.77
CA ASP A 138 -8.76 -14.14 -1.37
C ASP A 138 -8.77 -13.77 -2.87
N PHE A 139 -8.23 -12.61 -3.23
CA PHE A 139 -8.11 -12.19 -4.62
C PHE A 139 -7.18 -13.11 -5.43
N GLU A 140 -6.08 -13.57 -4.84
CA GLU A 140 -5.20 -14.54 -5.50
C GLU A 140 -5.86 -15.91 -5.71
N GLU A 141 -6.66 -16.38 -4.76
CA GLU A 141 -7.43 -17.62 -4.88
C GLU A 141 -8.46 -17.51 -6.01
N GLU A 142 -9.21 -16.40 -6.05
CA GLU A 142 -10.12 -16.08 -7.16
C GLU A 142 -9.40 -16.06 -8.53
N MET A 143 -8.17 -15.57 -8.56
CA MET A 143 -7.33 -15.56 -9.77
C MET A 143 -6.84 -16.96 -10.18
N ALA A 144 -6.69 -17.87 -9.22
CA ALA A 144 -6.22 -19.24 -9.44
C ALA A 144 -7.35 -20.19 -9.90
N GLU A 145 -8.60 -19.95 -9.48
CA GLU A 145 -9.78 -20.80 -9.75
C GLU A 145 -10.25 -20.89 -11.22
N GLY A 146 -9.50 -20.31 -12.18
CA GLY A 146 -9.66 -20.60 -13.60
C GLY A 146 -10.87 -19.93 -14.29
N GLU A 147 -10.93 -20.10 -15.62
CA GLU A 147 -11.66 -19.27 -16.61
C GLU A 147 -13.17 -19.03 -16.39
N ASN A 148 -13.80 -19.67 -15.42
CA ASN A 148 -15.26 -19.61 -15.20
C ASN A 148 -15.71 -18.71 -14.04
N SER A 149 -14.80 -18.29 -13.14
CA SER A 149 -15.13 -17.47 -11.95
C SER A 149 -14.73 -15.98 -12.10
N TRP A 150 -13.74 -15.71 -12.96
CA TRP A 150 -13.17 -14.37 -13.14
C TRP A 150 -14.09 -13.49 -14.02
N HIS A 151 -15.00 -12.73 -13.41
CA HIS A 151 -15.79 -11.69 -14.11
C HIS A 151 -14.98 -10.44 -14.49
N LEU A 152 -13.65 -10.53 -14.56
CA LEU A 152 -12.82 -9.40 -14.97
C LEU A 152 -13.04 -9.13 -16.48
N ARG A 153 -12.95 -7.86 -16.89
CA ARG A 153 -13.13 -7.43 -18.29
C ARG A 153 -12.14 -8.20 -19.20
N LYS A 154 -12.63 -9.14 -20.02
CA LYS A 154 -11.92 -9.93 -21.07
C LYS A 154 -10.77 -10.81 -20.56
N ALA A 155 -10.73 -12.06 -21.03
CA ALA A 155 -9.75 -13.07 -20.62
C ALA A 155 -8.36 -12.45 -20.54
N LEU A 156 -7.84 -12.30 -19.32
CA LEU A 156 -6.55 -11.67 -19.08
C LEU A 156 -5.50 -12.39 -19.91
N THR A 157 -4.81 -11.64 -20.76
CA THR A 157 -3.68 -12.19 -21.51
C THR A 157 -2.57 -12.58 -20.52
N PRO A 158 -1.63 -13.47 -20.89
CA PRO A 158 -0.49 -13.78 -20.03
C PRO A 158 0.27 -12.52 -19.56
N ARG A 159 0.34 -11.50 -20.41
CA ARG A 159 0.95 -10.20 -20.09
C ARG A 159 0.18 -9.43 -19.03
N ASP A 160 -1.15 -9.50 -19.06
CA ASP A 160 -1.99 -8.83 -18.06
C ASP A 160 -1.86 -9.53 -16.71
N ARG A 161 -1.77 -10.86 -16.71
CA ARG A 161 -1.49 -11.65 -15.49
C ARG A 161 -0.15 -11.28 -14.85
N ASP A 162 0.89 -11.03 -15.65
CA ASP A 162 2.19 -10.60 -15.11
C ASP A 162 2.16 -9.19 -14.50
N ARG A 163 1.32 -8.29 -15.03
CA ARG A 163 1.08 -6.98 -14.40
C ARG A 163 0.35 -7.12 -13.07
N VAL A 164 -0.64 -8.01 -12.98
CA VAL A 164 -1.32 -8.32 -11.71
C VAL A 164 -0.34 -8.89 -10.69
N LYS A 165 0.52 -9.86 -11.08
CA LYS A 165 1.58 -10.39 -10.20
C LYS A 165 2.55 -9.31 -9.72
N SER A 166 2.93 -8.40 -10.62
CA SER A 166 3.82 -7.28 -10.27
C SER A 166 3.14 -6.34 -9.27
N ALA A 167 1.85 -6.04 -9.45
CA ALA A 167 1.08 -5.26 -8.51
C ALA A 167 0.94 -5.96 -7.15
N LEU A 168 0.67 -7.27 -7.14
CA LEU A 168 0.60 -8.07 -5.91
C LEU A 168 1.93 -8.07 -5.14
N LEU A 169 3.05 -8.22 -5.84
CA LEU A 169 4.38 -8.09 -5.24
C LEU A 169 4.53 -6.74 -4.52
N LEU A 170 4.09 -5.65 -5.16
CA LEU A 170 4.11 -4.31 -4.56
C LEU A 170 3.16 -4.16 -3.38
N PHE A 171 1.96 -4.73 -3.46
CA PHE A 171 0.97 -4.64 -2.40
C PHE A 171 1.41 -5.39 -1.15
N TYR A 172 1.93 -6.62 -1.27
CA TYR A 172 2.49 -7.36 -0.15
C TYR A 172 3.68 -6.64 0.48
N SER A 173 4.61 -6.15 -0.36
CA SER A 173 5.80 -5.42 0.13
C SER A 173 5.41 -4.12 0.83
N SER A 174 4.44 -3.40 0.28
CA SER A 174 3.94 -2.14 0.85
C SER A 174 3.19 -2.36 2.15
N ALA A 175 2.34 -3.38 2.24
CA ALA A 175 1.64 -3.74 3.47
C ALA A 175 2.63 -4.07 4.59
N ALA A 176 3.71 -4.79 4.26
CA ALA A 176 4.78 -5.08 5.21
C ALA A 176 5.49 -3.81 5.70
N ALA A 177 5.81 -2.89 4.78
CA ALA A 177 6.53 -1.65 5.10
C ALA A 177 5.73 -0.66 5.96
N GLN A 178 4.39 -0.69 5.87
CA GLN A 178 3.50 0.23 6.60
C GLN A 178 2.98 -0.33 7.92
N ALA A 179 3.01 -1.65 8.11
CA ALA A 179 2.51 -2.28 9.31
C ALA A 179 3.36 -1.98 10.55
N LEU A 180 2.70 -1.88 11.70
CA LEU A 180 3.38 -1.82 12.98
C LEU A 180 4.12 -3.14 13.27
N PRO A 181 5.32 -3.13 13.89
CA PRO A 181 6.09 -4.35 14.13
C PRO A 181 5.31 -5.46 14.85
N GLN A 182 4.42 -5.09 15.77
CA GLN A 182 3.58 -6.01 16.53
C GLN A 182 2.57 -6.76 15.65
N GLN A 183 2.07 -6.13 14.58
CA GLN A 183 1.17 -6.75 13.61
C GLN A 183 1.94 -7.51 12.53
N LEU A 184 3.12 -7.02 12.15
CA LEU A 184 3.93 -7.55 11.07
C LEU A 184 4.58 -8.89 11.43
N LEU A 185 5.26 -8.96 12.58
CA LEU A 185 6.09 -10.11 12.95
C LEU A 185 5.34 -11.46 12.89
N PRO A 186 4.09 -11.57 13.39
CA PRO A 186 3.36 -12.84 13.32
C PRO A 186 2.96 -13.28 11.91
N GLN A 187 2.95 -12.36 10.93
CA GLN A 187 2.47 -12.65 9.57
C GLN A 187 3.61 -12.70 8.53
N LEU A 188 4.81 -12.24 8.90
CA LEU A 188 5.90 -12.02 7.96
C LEU A 188 6.35 -13.32 7.27
N ALA A 189 6.72 -14.34 8.06
CA ALA A 189 7.24 -15.60 7.55
C ALA A 189 6.16 -16.45 6.86
N ASP A 190 4.93 -16.41 7.38
CA ASP A 190 3.88 -17.34 6.95
C ASP A 190 3.03 -16.79 5.79
N LYS A 191 2.78 -15.47 5.76
CA LYS A 191 1.81 -14.87 4.82
C LYS A 191 2.42 -13.88 3.85
N ILE A 192 3.50 -13.20 4.21
CA ILE A 192 4.07 -12.12 3.37
C ILE A 192 5.23 -12.62 2.53
N VAL A 193 6.29 -13.13 3.16
CA VAL A 193 7.51 -13.56 2.47
C VAL A 193 7.24 -14.63 1.41
N PRO A 194 6.45 -15.69 1.68
CA PRO A 194 6.15 -16.71 0.68
C PRO A 194 5.44 -16.14 -0.55
N LYS A 195 4.54 -15.17 -0.35
CA LYS A 195 3.79 -14.51 -1.43
C LYS A 195 4.68 -13.62 -2.28
N ILE A 196 5.56 -12.82 -1.64
CA ILE A 196 6.57 -12.02 -2.33
C ILE A 196 7.47 -12.92 -3.19
N LEU A 197 8.01 -14.00 -2.64
CA LEU A 197 8.87 -14.94 -3.36
C LEU A 197 8.12 -15.65 -4.50
N HIS A 198 6.86 -16.03 -4.28
CA HIS A 198 6.03 -16.66 -5.31
C HIS A 198 5.79 -15.73 -6.51
N HIS A 199 5.34 -14.50 -6.29
CA HIS A 199 5.09 -13.56 -7.38
C HIS A 199 6.38 -13.13 -8.09
N TYR A 200 7.48 -13.00 -7.34
CA TYR A 200 8.79 -12.70 -7.91
C TYR A 200 9.29 -13.84 -8.82
N SER A 201 9.20 -15.09 -8.36
CA SER A 201 9.72 -16.26 -9.10
C SER A 201 8.85 -16.67 -10.30
N THR A 202 7.55 -16.39 -10.24
CA THR A 202 6.59 -16.77 -11.30
C THR A 202 6.24 -15.63 -12.25
N GLY A 203 6.73 -14.41 -12.01
CA GLY A 203 6.65 -13.33 -12.98
C GLY A 203 7.53 -13.62 -14.21
N SER A 204 7.04 -13.29 -15.41
CA SER A 204 7.87 -13.41 -16.61
C SER A 204 9.12 -12.51 -16.50
N GLN A 205 10.20 -12.91 -17.18
CA GLN A 205 11.60 -12.46 -17.09
C GLN A 205 11.88 -10.94 -17.30
N ALA A 206 10.90 -10.05 -17.13
CA ALA A 206 11.10 -8.60 -17.06
C ALA A 206 11.88 -8.14 -15.82
N LEU A 207 12.07 -9.00 -14.81
CA LEU A 207 12.90 -8.73 -13.62
C LEU A 207 14.35 -9.24 -13.72
N GLY A 208 14.76 -9.82 -14.86
CA GLY A 208 16.16 -9.92 -15.25
C GLY A 208 17.14 -10.59 -14.27
N LEU A 209 16.69 -11.47 -13.37
CA LEU A 209 17.57 -12.24 -12.50
C LEU A 209 17.20 -13.72 -12.59
N ASN A 210 18.08 -14.48 -13.24
CA ASN A 210 18.03 -15.94 -13.25
C ASN A 210 17.97 -16.45 -11.81
N ALA A 211 16.86 -17.09 -11.43
CA ALA A 211 16.65 -17.77 -10.15
C ALA A 211 17.56 -19.00 -9.92
N ARG A 212 18.71 -19.05 -10.61
CA ARG A 212 19.67 -20.17 -10.63
C ARG A 212 20.85 -19.98 -9.68
N HIS A 213 20.94 -18.81 -9.01
CA HIS A 213 22.09 -18.47 -8.15
C HIS A 213 21.78 -18.47 -6.65
N MET A 214 20.59 -18.89 -6.22
CA MET A 214 20.20 -18.81 -4.80
C MET A 214 20.24 -20.17 -4.06
N VAL A 215 20.97 -21.14 -4.61
CA VAL A 215 21.44 -22.31 -3.86
C VAL A 215 22.88 -22.56 -4.28
N THR A 216 23.82 -22.02 -3.50
CA THR A 216 25.15 -22.57 -3.14
C THR A 216 26.02 -21.41 -2.68
N SER A 217 25.99 -21.12 -1.39
CA SER A 217 27.09 -20.42 -0.72
C SER A 217 27.23 -21.00 0.69
N SER A 218 27.46 -22.31 0.73
CA SER A 218 28.11 -22.96 1.86
C SER A 218 29.60 -22.93 1.58
N GLU A 219 30.26 -21.82 1.88
CA GLU A 219 31.70 -21.82 2.18
C GLU A 219 32.05 -20.55 2.95
N CYS A 220 32.22 -20.72 4.26
CA CYS A 220 32.75 -19.70 5.15
C CYS A 220 34.27 -19.61 4.90
N ASP A 221 34.73 -18.46 4.41
CA ASP A 221 36.16 -18.15 4.33
C ASP A 221 36.59 -17.39 5.61
N PRO A 222 37.56 -17.86 6.42
CA PRO A 222 37.78 -17.35 7.78
C PRO A 222 38.64 -16.07 7.90
N THR A 223 38.85 -15.29 6.83
CA THR A 223 39.96 -14.31 6.81
C THR A 223 39.57 -12.82 6.78
N VAL A 224 38.32 -12.44 7.04
CA VAL A 224 37.93 -11.02 7.06
C VAL A 224 37.61 -10.52 8.48
N SER A 225 38.40 -9.55 8.94
CA SER A 225 38.38 -8.98 10.30
C SER A 225 37.02 -8.38 10.72
N PRO A 226 36.67 -8.40 12.03
CA PRO A 226 35.32 -8.08 12.53
C PRO A 226 34.87 -6.61 12.39
N GLY A 227 35.77 -5.70 12.00
CA GLY A 227 35.49 -4.26 11.99
C GLY A 227 34.64 -3.75 10.82
N ALA A 228 34.57 -4.48 9.70
CA ALA A 228 33.88 -4.02 8.49
C ALA A 228 32.35 -4.24 8.53
N HIS A 229 31.87 -5.17 9.38
CA HIS A 229 30.43 -5.43 9.54
C HIS A 229 29.72 -4.38 10.41
N ALA A 230 30.43 -3.78 11.38
CA ALA A 230 29.84 -2.81 12.31
C ALA A 230 29.48 -1.47 11.63
N ALA A 231 30.27 -1.02 10.65
CA ALA A 231 30.02 0.23 9.93
C ALA A 231 28.82 0.15 8.97
N ARG A 232 28.56 -1.02 8.37
CA ARG A 232 27.37 -1.24 7.50
C ARG A 232 26.08 -1.43 8.29
N ALA A 233 26.15 -1.94 9.52
CA ALA A 233 25.00 -2.08 10.41
C ALA A 233 24.55 -0.74 11.04
N GLY A 234 25.46 0.24 11.15
CA GLY A 234 25.17 1.56 11.73
C GLY A 234 24.20 2.41 10.89
N ALA A 235 24.27 2.33 9.57
CA ALA A 235 23.44 3.12 8.65
C ALA A 235 21.96 2.66 8.62
N LEU A 236 21.66 1.47 9.13
CA LEU A 236 20.29 0.91 9.21
C LEU A 236 19.54 1.33 10.49
N ARG A 237 20.21 2.04 11.41
CA ARG A 237 19.65 2.35 12.74
C ARG A 237 18.95 3.71 12.83
N GLU A 238 19.05 4.57 11.80
CA GLU A 238 18.32 5.84 11.73
C GLU A 238 17.16 5.74 10.73
N GLY A 239 15.98 5.40 11.27
CA GLY A 239 14.78 4.95 10.56
C GLY A 239 14.03 5.94 9.68
N TRP A 240 14.71 6.71 8.82
CA TRP A 240 14.05 7.69 7.93
C TRP A 240 14.64 7.77 6.51
N GLY A 241 15.43 6.78 6.07
CA GLY A 241 16.02 6.73 4.72
C GLY A 241 15.07 6.22 3.63
N TRP A 242 14.20 5.26 3.96
CA TRP A 242 13.38 4.52 2.98
C TRP A 242 12.24 5.34 2.36
N ALA A 243 11.61 6.22 3.15
CA ALA A 243 10.55 7.12 2.66
C ALA A 243 11.09 8.26 1.76
N ARG A 244 12.33 8.71 1.98
CA ARG A 244 12.98 9.74 1.14
C ARG A 244 13.38 9.19 -0.24
N LEU A 245 13.72 7.91 -0.34
CA LEU A 245 14.02 7.24 -1.60
C LEU A 245 12.76 7.01 -2.45
N TRP A 246 11.59 6.81 -1.83
CA TRP A 246 10.31 6.76 -2.53
C TRP A 246 9.93 8.13 -3.14
N ALA A 247 10.10 9.23 -2.38
CA ALA A 247 9.83 10.59 -2.88
C ALA A 247 10.81 11.03 -3.99
N ALA A 248 12.05 10.54 -3.97
CA ALA A 248 13.03 10.82 -5.02
C ALA A 248 12.82 9.97 -6.30
N GLY A 249 12.13 8.83 -6.20
CA GLY A 249 11.90 7.90 -7.30
C GLY A 249 10.77 8.28 -8.26
N SER A 250 9.86 9.18 -7.87
CA SER A 250 8.74 9.62 -8.72
C SER A 250 9.17 10.52 -9.90
N GLN A 251 10.40 11.04 -9.90
CA GLN A 251 10.96 11.83 -11.01
C GLN A 251 11.91 11.04 -11.91
N ALA A 252 12.29 9.81 -11.55
CA ALA A 252 13.23 9.00 -12.32
C ALA A 252 12.49 7.88 -13.08
N GLN A 253 12.07 8.19 -14.30
CA GLN A 253 11.79 7.13 -15.28
C GLN A 253 13.08 6.31 -15.49
N SER A 254 12.96 5.01 -15.27
CA SER A 254 14.01 3.96 -15.34
C SER A 254 14.92 3.89 -14.10
N GLN A 255 14.76 2.80 -13.31
CA GLN A 255 15.80 2.02 -12.60
C GLN A 255 15.10 0.79 -11.94
N PRO A 256 15.79 -0.37 -11.74
CA PRO A 256 15.12 -1.67 -11.66
C PRO A 256 14.68 -2.07 -10.24
N TRP A 257 13.49 -2.64 -10.17
CA TRP A 257 12.77 -3.15 -8.99
C TRP A 257 13.53 -4.18 -8.13
N GLY A 258 14.67 -4.70 -8.58
CA GLY A 258 15.43 -5.79 -7.93
C GLY A 258 16.11 -5.43 -6.61
N CYS A 259 16.52 -4.17 -6.40
CA CYS A 259 17.21 -3.77 -5.17
C CYS A 259 16.28 -3.68 -3.94
N TRP A 260 14.97 -3.55 -4.16
CA TRP A 260 13.97 -3.31 -3.12
C TRP A 260 13.57 -4.59 -2.38
N CYS A 261 13.47 -5.72 -3.11
CA CYS A 261 13.12 -7.02 -2.52
C CYS A 261 14.27 -7.63 -1.70
N MET A 262 15.52 -7.41 -2.13
CA MET A 262 16.71 -7.93 -1.45
C MET A 262 16.86 -7.38 -0.02
N GLY A 263 16.52 -6.10 0.21
CA GLY A 263 16.62 -5.47 1.53
C GLY A 263 15.64 -6.04 2.57
N LEU A 264 14.42 -6.41 2.14
CA LEU A 264 13.41 -7.05 2.99
C LEU A 264 13.76 -8.51 3.29
N VAL A 265 14.30 -9.24 2.30
CA VAL A 265 14.74 -10.64 2.48
C VAL A 265 15.95 -10.72 3.42
N TYR A 266 16.92 -9.79 3.31
CA TYR A 266 18.10 -9.78 4.18
C TYR A 266 17.82 -9.38 5.63
N ALA A 267 16.77 -8.60 5.90
CA ALA A 267 16.38 -8.19 7.26
C ALA A 267 15.59 -9.26 8.02
N ALA A 268 15.11 -10.30 7.32
CA ALA A 268 14.26 -11.36 7.88
C ALA A 268 15.01 -12.69 8.13
N VAL A 269 16.32 -12.76 7.83
CA VAL A 269 17.17 -13.91 8.15
C VAL A 269 18.05 -13.53 9.36
N PRO A 270 18.01 -14.31 10.46
CA PRO A 270 18.81 -14.04 11.66
C PRO A 270 20.32 -14.17 11.43
#